data_AF-A0A9D7K6S3-F1
#
_entry.id   AF-A0A9D7K6S3-F1
#
_cell.length_a   1.000
_cell.length_b   1.000
_cell.length_c   1.000
_cell.angle_alpha   90.00
_cell.angle_beta   90.00
_cell.angle_gamma   90.00
#
_symmetry.space_group_name_H-M   'P 1'
#
loop_
_entity.id
_entity.type
_entity.pdbx_description
1 polymer ?
#
loop_
_entity_poly.entity_id
_entity_poly.type
_entity_poly.pdbx_seq_one_letter_code
_entity_poly.pdbx_strand_id
1 'polypeptide(L)' 'MDKTYFKKQSLEEANKHQDFYRQMSDEKRAKAFLLMMQAAYHFVGKEWPKMEKIFSGKRKIHGQ' A
#
# COMPACT_ATOMS: atom_id res chain seq x y z
N MET A 1 2.80 -22.77 0.44
CA MET A 1 2.15 -21.99 -0.62
C MET A 1 2.54 -22.59 -1.96
N ASP A 2 1.56 -22.94 -2.78
CA ASP A 2 1.79 -23.50 -4.11
C ASP A 2 2.25 -22.37 -5.06
N LYS A 3 3.39 -22.56 -5.73
CA LYS A 3 4.00 -21.53 -6.59
C LYS A 3 3.25 -21.35 -7.92
N THR A 4 2.36 -22.28 -8.24
CA THR A 4 1.49 -22.27 -9.42
C THR A 4 0.41 -21.17 -9.36
N TYR A 5 0.14 -20.62 -8.17
CA TYR A 5 -0.88 -19.58 -7.97
C TYR A 5 -0.47 -18.19 -8.46
N PHE A 6 0.84 -17.93 -8.59
CA PHE A 6 1.34 -16.61 -8.99
C PHE A 6 1.57 -16.56 -10.51
N LYS A 7 0.48 -16.36 -11.27
CA LYS A 7 0.57 -16.07 -12.71
C LYS A 7 1.18 -14.67 -12.90
N LYS A 8 2.29 -14.57 -13.65
CA LYS A 8 2.80 -13.26 -14.10
C LYS A 8 1.74 -12.58 -14.96
N GLN A 9 1.34 -11.36 -14.58
CA GLN A 9 0.43 -10.56 -15.38
C GLN A 9 1.10 -10.06 -16.66
N SER A 10 0.33 -9.99 -17.75
CA SER A 10 0.72 -9.25 -18.95
C SER A 10 0.56 -7.74 -18.76
N LEU A 11 1.20 -6.92 -19.62
CA LEU A 11 1.03 -5.46 -19.60
C LEU A 11 -0.44 -5.04 -19.82
N GLU A 12 -1.17 -5.78 -20.66
CA GLU A 12 -2.59 -5.51 -20.91
C GLU A 12 -3.45 -5.82 -19.67
N GLU A 13 -3.16 -6.92 -18.97
CA GLU A 13 -3.82 -7.27 -17.71
C GLU A 13 -3.53 -6.23 -16.62
N ALA A 14 -2.32 -5.67 -16.58
CA ALA A 14 -1.96 -4.61 -15.64
C ALA A 14 -2.73 -3.30 -15.90
N ASN A 15 -2.94 -2.91 -17.16
CA ASN A 15 -3.73 -1.74 -17.52
C ASN A 15 -5.20 -1.90 -17.11
N LYS A 16 -5.81 -3.06 -17.38
CA LYS A 16 -7.18 -3.37 -16.94
C LYS A 16 -7.33 -3.29 -15.41
N HIS A 17 -6.27 -3.63 -14.68
CA HIS A 17 -6.25 -3.53 -13.23
C HIS A 17 -6.34 -2.08 -12.73
N GLN A 18 -5.74 -1.12 -13.45
CA GLN A 18 -5.85 0.30 -13.11
C GLN A 18 -7.27 0.84 -13.32
N ASP A 19 -7.91 0.45 -14.43
CA ASP A 19 -9.28 0.86 -14.75
C ASP A 19 -10.28 0.35 -13.71
N PHE A 20 -10.08 -0.86 -13.19
CA PHE A 20 -10.88 -1.42 -12.10
C PHE A 20 -10.90 -0.50 -10.87
N TYR A 21 -9.73 -0.01 -10.42
CA TYR A 21 -9.67 0.88 -9.26
C TYR A 21 -10.18 2.30 -9.56
N ARG A 22 -10.14 2.75 -10.82
CA ARG A 22 -10.73 4.03 -11.23
C ARG A 22 -12.25 4.02 -11.15
N GLN A 23 -12.87 2.89 -11.41
CA GLN A 23 -14.33 2.72 -11.35
C GLN A 23 -14.86 2.53 -9.92
N MET A 24 -13.99 2.28 -8.94
CA MET A 24 -14.37 2.18 -7.53
C MET A 24 -14.58 3.56 -6.91
N SER A 25 -15.52 3.66 -5.95
CA SER A 25 -15.65 4.85 -5.11
C SER A 25 -14.36 5.06 -4.29
N ASP A 26 -14.08 6.33 -3.95
CA ASP A 26 -12.88 6.70 -3.20
C ASP A 26 -12.73 5.92 -1.88
N GLU A 27 -13.84 5.72 -1.17
CA GLU A 27 -13.89 4.91 0.06
C GLU A 27 -13.49 3.46 -0.17
N LYS A 28 -14.02 2.82 -1.22
CA LYS A 28 -13.71 1.43 -1.55
C LYS A 28 -12.26 1.30 -2.01
N ARG A 29 -11.75 2.27 -2.78
CA ARG A 29 -10.35 2.32 -3.22
C ARG A 29 -9.40 2.45 -2.03
N ALA A 30 -9.72 3.33 -1.08
CA ALA A 30 -8.94 3.49 0.14
C ALA A 30 -8.93 2.20 0.98
N LYS A 31 -10.09 1.54 1.15
CA LYS A 31 -10.17 0.27 1.88
C LYS A 31 -9.34 -0.85 1.23
N ALA A 32 -9.40 -0.97 -0.10
CA ALA A 32 -8.60 -1.95 -0.84
C ALA A 32 -7.10 -1.68 -0.69
N PHE A 33 -6.68 -0.42 -0.80
CA PHE A 33 -5.29 -0.01 -0.57
C PHE A 33 -4.81 -0.40 0.84
N LEU A 34 -5.59 -0.06 1.87
CA LEU A 34 -5.23 -0.38 3.25
C LEU A 34 -5.04 -1.89 3.42
N LEU A 35 -5.99 -2.70 2.94
CA LEU A 35 -5.90 -4.16 3.02
C LEU A 35 -4.64 -4.71 2.33
N MET A 36 -4.31 -4.21 1.14
CA MET A 36 -3.09 -4.60 0.41
C MET A 36 -1.83 -4.27 1.23
N MET A 37 -1.79 -3.10 1.87
CA MET A 37 -0.67 -2.73 2.73
C MET A 37 -0.57 -3.59 3.98
N GLN A 38 -1.70 -3.92 4.63
CA GLN A 38 -1.69 -4.84 5.78
C GLN A 38 -1.17 -6.22 5.38
N ALA A 39 -1.53 -6.70 4.18
CA ALA A 39 -1.05 -7.97 3.64
C ALA A 39 0.47 -7.94 3.39
N ALA A 40 0.96 -6.87 2.74
CA ALA A 40 2.38 -6.71 2.46
C ALA A 40 3.25 -6.69 3.74
N TYR A 41 2.74 -6.08 4.81
CA TYR A 41 3.43 -5.99 6.10
C TYR A 41 3.01 -7.06 7.12
N HIS A 42 2.27 -8.10 6.69
CA HIS A 42 1.91 -9.25 7.53
C HIS A 42 1.06 -8.91 8.79
N PHE A 43 0.19 -7.89 8.72
CA PHE A 43 -0.70 -7.50 9.81
C PHE A 43 -2.18 -7.40 9.41
N VAL A 44 -2.62 -8.18 8.41
CA VAL A 44 -4.03 -8.24 7.97
C VAL A 44 -4.98 -8.40 9.16
N GLY A 45 -5.96 -7.50 9.27
CA GLY A 45 -6.98 -7.53 10.33
C GLY A 45 -6.51 -6.98 11.68
N LYS A 46 -5.26 -6.52 11.80
CA LYS A 46 -4.75 -5.82 12.99
C LYS A 46 -4.86 -4.32 12.79
N GLU A 47 -4.82 -3.58 13.89
CA GLU A 47 -4.74 -2.12 13.84
C GLU A 47 -3.49 -1.68 13.08
N TRP A 48 -3.61 -0.55 12.37
CA TRP A 48 -2.46 0.07 11.75
C TRP A 48 -1.42 0.43 12.82
N PRO A 49 -0.14 0.11 12.62
CA PRO A 49 0.91 0.52 13.53
C PRO A 49 0.81 2.03 13.75
N LYS A 50 0.72 2.44 15.01
CA LYS A 50 0.85 3.86 15.35
C LYS A 50 2.26 4.25 14.95
N MET A 51 2.38 5.04 13.89
CA MET A 51 3.64 5.72 13.59
C MET A 51 3.93 6.58 14.80
N GLU A 52 4.89 6.18 15.64
CA GLU A 52 5.47 7.11 16.58
C GLU A 52 5.89 8.30 15.75
N LYS A 53 5.37 9.49 16.07
CA LYS A 53 5.87 10.72 15.48
C LYS A 53 7.32 10.78 15.92
N ILE A 54 8.23 10.28 15.09
CA ILE A 54 9.64 10.59 15.23
C ILE A 54 9.64 12.10 15.09
N PHE A 55 9.75 12.79 16.22
CA PHE A 55 9.94 14.22 16.26
C PHE A 55 11.27 14.39 15.53
N SER A 56 11.21 14.69 14.23
CA SER A 56 12.38 15.04 13.45
C SER A 56 12.89 16.34 14.08
N GLY A 57 13.74 16.19 15.09
CA GLY A 57 14.40 17.29 15.76
C GLY A 57 14.92 18.21 14.66
N LYS A 58 14.57 19.50 14.75
CA LYS A 58 14.94 20.52 13.78
C LYS A 58 16.34 20.22 13.25
N ARG A 59 16.49 20.01 11.94
CA ARG A 59 17.82 19.96 11.32
C ARG A 59 18.52 21.27 11.70
N LYS A 60 19.48 21.21 12.63
CA LYS A 60 20.41 22.31 12.85
C LYS A 60 21.30 22.35 11.62
N ILE A 61 20.90 23.14 10.63
CA ILE A 61 21.79 23.57 9.58
C ILE A 61 22.79 24.51 10.26
N HIS A 62 23.98 24.01 10.60
CA HIS A 62 25.11 24.87 10.93
C HIS A 62 25.57 25.50 9.61
N GLY A 63 25.06 26.69 9.32
CA GLY A 63 25.69 27.59 8.36
C GLY A 63 27.01 28.06 8.96
N GLN A 64 28.10 27.75 8.28
CA GLN A 64 29.40 28.41 8.44
C GLN A 64 29.33 29.86 7.97
#